data_AF-A0A4Q6AG26-F1
#
_entry.id   AF-A0A4Q6AG26-F1
#
_cell.length_a   1.000
_cell.length_b   1.000
_cell.length_c   1.000
_cell.angle_alpha   90.00
_cell.angle_beta   90.00
_cell.angle_gamma   90.00
#
_symmetry.space_group_name_H-M   'P 1'
#
loop_
_entity.id
_entity.type
_entity.pdbx_description
1 polymer ?
#
loop_
_entity_poly.entity_id
_entity_poly.type
_entity_poly.pdbx_seq_one_letter_code
_entity_poly.pdbx_strand_id
1 'polypeptide(L)'
;GACSANNDVQCGKNKSFPNNDNTTTTDMELRPYSLDQRLADTIGKNSTRASINMGIHTKVKGNPFPEPISWNSKGNPNFPEDNPKSVYDDLFGKFTVPTGGSSTQSDAVIAVSTGKKRIVDYLLGDLKKVKSALGAHEASAFEAHLTALDEINRDLVNAMNTGTSNNNSGNGGSVATSPKCDPKTSISGLFPTKMDNEWYYQTALAPQVFRLQRAIMVQAMACNITRVGVWQMGCSHQESNMPSEGVVDNPSVSLHLQAHSDNDSFASNQQGMMREIAKMVTEMKAVSFGDKSLFDETLVYVATDIGDNAAGHGGSNIAAFLLGTLGGKIKGGRQIHEKSGKPYNHLLVTVGQLMGMTDLKTIGNTKAVGPVAAVTG
;
A
#
# COMPACT_ATOMS: atom_id res chain seq x y z
N GLY A 1 -37.74 16.27 -3.78
CA GLY A 1 -38.07 16.39 -5.21
C GLY A 1 -37.06 15.57 -5.97
N ALA A 2 -37.52 14.58 -6.73
CA ALA A 2 -36.67 13.65 -7.47
C ALA A 2 -35.92 14.36 -8.61
N CYS A 3 -34.62 14.10 -8.76
CA CYS A 3 -33.82 14.52 -9.92
C CYS A 3 -33.78 13.37 -10.93
N SER A 4 -34.10 13.67 -12.20
CA SER A 4 -34.05 12.73 -13.32
C SER A 4 -32.66 12.68 -13.97
N ALA A 5 -32.36 11.53 -14.58
CA ALA A 5 -31.05 11.05 -15.04
C ALA A 5 -30.34 11.84 -16.16
N ASN A 6 -30.74 13.09 -16.47
CA ASN A 6 -30.15 13.86 -17.58
C ASN A 6 -29.52 15.20 -17.17
N ASN A 7 -29.40 15.51 -15.86
CA ASN A 7 -28.93 16.82 -15.38
C ASN A 7 -27.73 16.76 -14.41
N ASP A 8 -27.00 15.65 -14.33
CA ASP A 8 -25.92 15.47 -13.33
C ASP A 8 -24.72 16.42 -13.49
N VAL A 9 -24.54 17.04 -14.66
CA VAL A 9 -23.47 18.03 -14.90
C VAL A 9 -23.68 19.33 -14.07
N GLN A 10 -24.91 19.60 -13.60
CA GLN A 10 -25.22 20.81 -12.82
C GLN A 10 -25.26 20.58 -11.30
N CYS A 11 -25.22 19.34 -10.81
CA CYS A 11 -25.22 19.05 -9.37
C CYS A 11 -23.83 19.14 -8.72
N GLY A 12 -22.75 19.14 -9.52
CA GLY A 12 -21.36 19.22 -9.05
C GLY A 12 -20.81 20.63 -8.81
N LYS A 13 -21.60 21.69 -9.02
CA LYS A 13 -21.20 23.07 -8.74
C LYS A 13 -22.08 23.62 -7.62
N ASN A 14 -21.50 23.79 -6.43
CA ASN A 14 -22.12 24.44 -5.25
C ASN A 14 -23.16 23.64 -4.46
N LYS A 15 -22.90 22.37 -4.13
CA LYS A 15 -23.45 21.83 -2.88
C LYS A 15 -22.34 21.75 -1.86
N SER A 16 -22.26 22.80 -1.03
CA SER A 16 -21.61 22.72 0.27
C SER A 16 -22.18 21.52 1.00
N PHE A 17 -21.34 20.53 1.31
CA PHE A 17 -21.66 19.55 2.32
C PHE A 17 -22.09 20.31 3.58
N PRO A 18 -23.17 19.93 4.28
CA PRO A 18 -23.50 20.53 5.57
C PRO A 18 -22.35 20.21 6.54
N ASN A 19 -21.41 21.14 6.56
CA ASN A 19 -20.30 21.23 7.46
C ASN A 19 -20.87 21.49 8.85
N ASN A 20 -20.96 20.44 9.66
CA ASN A 20 -21.18 20.56 11.10
C ASN A 20 -19.93 21.11 11.83
N ASP A 21 -18.80 21.26 11.12
CA ASP A 21 -17.66 22.09 11.51
C ASP A 21 -17.72 23.40 10.72
N ASN A 22 -17.89 24.51 11.42
CA ASN A 22 -18.05 25.89 10.95
C ASN A 22 -16.88 26.40 10.06
N THR A 23 -16.66 25.76 8.91
CA THR A 23 -15.57 26.00 7.96
C THR A 23 -16.14 26.69 6.74
N THR A 24 -15.70 27.94 6.56
CA THR A 24 -16.04 28.79 5.41
C THR A 24 -15.29 28.30 4.18
N THR A 25 -15.84 28.56 3.00
CA THR A 25 -15.31 28.18 1.67
C THR A 25 -13.89 28.65 1.36
N THR A 26 -13.29 29.47 2.23
CA THR A 26 -11.88 29.90 2.21
C THR A 26 -10.89 28.83 2.71
N ASP A 27 -11.34 27.78 3.40
CA ASP A 27 -10.47 26.68 3.92
C ASP A 27 -10.09 25.63 2.84
N MET A 28 -10.43 25.87 1.56
CA MET A 28 -10.14 24.97 0.44
C MET A 28 -8.85 25.30 -0.33
N GLU A 29 -8.08 26.31 0.07
CA GLU A 29 -6.97 26.83 -0.75
C GLU A 29 -5.77 25.87 -0.90
N LEU A 30 -5.62 24.85 -0.04
CA LEU A 30 -4.73 23.71 -0.26
C LEU A 30 -5.37 22.43 0.28
N ARG A 31 -5.40 21.36 -0.54
CA ARG A 31 -5.77 20.03 -0.06
C ARG A 31 -4.72 19.57 0.97
N PRO A 32 -5.14 19.03 2.12
CA PRO A 32 -4.25 18.84 3.26
C PRO A 32 -3.21 17.74 3.03
N TYR A 33 -2.00 17.97 3.51
CA TYR A 33 -0.91 16.99 3.55
C TYR A 33 -1.36 15.69 4.27
N SER A 34 -1.46 14.62 3.51
CA SER A 34 -2.12 13.37 3.90
C SER A 34 -1.29 12.52 4.86
N LEU A 35 -1.95 11.60 5.56
CA LEU A 35 -1.30 10.79 6.59
C LEU A 35 -0.20 9.90 6.01
N ASP A 36 -0.45 9.27 4.87
CA ASP A 36 0.52 8.40 4.20
C ASP A 36 1.79 9.16 3.80
N GLN A 37 1.68 10.40 3.31
CA GLN A 37 2.84 11.19 2.94
C GLN A 37 3.60 11.69 4.18
N ARG A 38 2.89 12.00 5.28
CA ARG A 38 3.53 12.26 6.59
C ARG A 38 4.26 11.04 7.14
N LEU A 39 3.70 9.85 6.97
CA LEU A 39 4.35 8.59 7.34
C LEU A 39 5.56 8.30 6.44
N ALA A 40 5.45 8.61 5.15
CA ALA A 40 6.55 8.49 4.19
C ALA A 40 7.76 9.35 4.63
N ASP A 41 7.51 10.59 5.06
CA ASP A 41 8.56 11.51 5.51
C ASP A 41 9.12 11.19 6.91
N THR A 42 8.47 10.30 7.66
CA THR A 42 8.88 9.90 9.02
C THR A 42 9.44 8.47 9.03
N ILE A 43 8.59 7.46 8.98
CA ILE A 43 9.01 6.05 9.07
C ILE A 43 9.54 5.51 7.74
N GLY A 44 9.09 6.08 6.61
CA GLY A 44 9.50 5.70 5.26
C GLY A 44 10.80 6.36 4.79
N LYS A 45 11.26 7.43 5.44
CA LYS A 45 12.35 8.30 4.97
C LYS A 45 13.64 7.58 4.57
N ASN A 46 13.96 6.50 5.27
CA ASN A 46 15.20 5.72 5.08
C ASN A 46 14.98 4.41 4.30
N SER A 47 13.77 4.18 3.78
CA SER A 47 13.46 3.05 2.90
C SER A 47 13.84 3.38 1.46
N THR A 48 14.09 2.35 0.64
CA THR A 48 14.36 2.51 -0.81
C THR A 48 13.27 3.33 -1.50
N ARG A 49 12.02 3.11 -1.11
CA ARG A 49 10.87 3.96 -1.44
C ARG A 49 10.26 4.46 -0.14
N ALA A 50 10.10 5.79 -0.02
CA ALA A 50 9.50 6.40 1.14
C ALA A 50 8.03 5.95 1.34
N SER A 51 7.32 5.76 0.24
CA SER A 51 6.00 5.13 0.20
C SER A 51 5.75 4.54 -1.18
N ILE A 52 4.82 3.59 -1.27
CA ILE A 52 4.22 3.16 -2.55
C ILE A 52 2.73 3.53 -2.57
N ASN A 53 2.26 3.98 -3.72
CA ASN A 53 0.87 4.39 -3.92
C ASN A 53 0.29 3.62 -5.12
N MET A 54 -0.54 2.62 -4.83
CA MET A 54 -1.06 1.68 -5.80
C MET A 54 -2.58 1.76 -5.87
N GLY A 55 -3.12 1.48 -7.04
CA GLY A 55 -4.55 1.56 -7.26
C GLY A 55 -5.11 0.42 -8.09
N ILE A 56 -6.43 0.39 -8.18
CA ILE A 56 -7.16 -0.38 -9.18
C ILE A 56 -8.31 0.48 -9.66
N HIS A 57 -8.38 0.70 -10.98
CA HIS A 57 -9.42 1.49 -11.63
C HIS A 57 -9.63 2.89 -11.00
N THR A 58 -8.55 3.54 -10.53
CA THR A 58 -8.58 4.87 -9.92
C THR A 58 -8.57 5.98 -10.98
N LYS A 59 -8.06 5.69 -12.18
CA LYS A 59 -7.96 6.63 -13.31
C LYS A 59 -8.53 6.07 -14.62
N VAL A 60 -9.59 5.26 -14.54
CA VAL A 60 -10.22 4.69 -15.75
C VAL A 60 -10.66 5.80 -16.69
N LYS A 61 -10.30 5.68 -17.97
CA LYS A 61 -10.75 6.62 -19.01
C LYS A 61 -12.27 6.66 -19.07
N GLY A 62 -12.82 7.87 -19.13
CA GLY A 62 -14.27 8.08 -19.15
C GLY A 62 -14.89 8.26 -17.77
N ASN A 63 -14.15 8.02 -16.68
CA ASN A 63 -14.56 8.46 -15.35
C ASN A 63 -14.28 9.98 -15.21
N PRO A 64 -15.30 10.84 -15.02
CA PRO A 64 -15.09 12.28 -14.90
C PRO A 64 -14.53 12.72 -13.54
N PHE A 65 -14.42 11.82 -12.56
CA PHE A 65 -14.06 12.13 -11.18
C PHE A 65 -12.90 11.25 -10.64
N PRO A 66 -11.72 11.26 -11.26
CA PRO A 66 -10.56 10.60 -10.67
C PRO A 66 -10.13 11.34 -9.40
N GLU A 67 -10.35 10.72 -8.24
CA GLU A 67 -10.06 11.30 -6.93
C GLU A 67 -8.99 10.48 -6.20
N PRO A 68 -7.74 10.98 -6.10
CA PRO A 68 -6.73 10.33 -5.29
C PRO A 68 -7.02 10.59 -3.81
N ILE A 69 -6.51 9.73 -2.92
CA ILE A 69 -6.60 9.92 -1.46
C ILE A 69 -5.29 10.40 -0.79
N SER A 70 -4.25 10.63 -1.59
CA SER A 70 -2.91 11.02 -1.14
C SER A 70 -2.53 12.41 -1.67
N TRP A 71 -2.03 13.27 -0.79
CA TRP A 71 -1.59 14.64 -1.11
C TRP A 71 -0.30 14.97 -0.38
N ASN A 72 0.69 15.47 -1.12
CA ASN A 72 1.97 15.83 -0.54
C ASN A 72 1.92 17.15 0.26
N SER A 73 3.05 17.53 0.88
CA SER A 73 3.17 18.74 1.70
C SER A 73 2.90 20.05 0.96
N LYS A 74 2.90 20.05 -0.38
CA LYS A 74 2.58 21.21 -1.22
C LYS A 74 1.10 21.22 -1.68
N GLY A 75 0.30 20.27 -1.22
CA GLY A 75 -1.10 20.10 -1.63
C GLY A 75 -1.30 19.49 -3.01
N ASN A 76 -0.23 18.98 -3.65
CA ASN A 76 -0.35 18.34 -4.95
C ASN A 76 -0.89 16.90 -4.78
N PRO A 77 -1.84 16.47 -5.64
CA PRO A 77 -2.36 15.11 -5.61
C PRO A 77 -1.27 14.11 -5.99
N ASN A 78 -1.23 13.00 -5.26
CA ASN A 78 -0.43 11.83 -5.60
C ASN A 78 -1.37 10.74 -6.11
N PHE A 79 -1.41 10.56 -7.43
CA PHE A 79 -2.29 9.58 -8.06
C PHE A 79 -1.74 8.16 -7.92
N PRO A 80 -2.58 7.18 -7.55
CA PRO A 80 -2.18 5.78 -7.49
C PRO A 80 -1.70 5.24 -8.85
N GLU A 81 -0.75 4.30 -8.85
CA GLU A 81 -0.40 3.53 -10.05
C GLU A 81 -1.30 2.29 -10.17
N ASP A 82 -2.10 2.26 -11.23
CA ASP A 82 -3.09 1.20 -11.48
C ASP A 82 -2.50 0.02 -12.25
N ASN A 83 -1.39 0.21 -12.96
CA ASN A 83 -0.74 -0.84 -13.73
C ASN A 83 0.22 -1.66 -12.83
N PRO A 84 -0.14 -2.87 -12.40
CA PRO A 84 0.72 -3.66 -11.52
C PRO A 84 2.03 -4.08 -12.18
N LYS A 85 2.10 -4.16 -13.52
CA LYS A 85 3.36 -4.46 -14.21
C LYS A 85 4.35 -3.28 -14.09
N SER A 86 3.83 -2.06 -14.19
CA SER A 86 4.63 -0.84 -13.98
C SER A 86 5.17 -0.78 -12.55
N VAL A 87 4.31 -1.03 -11.55
CA VAL A 87 4.75 -1.05 -10.15
C VAL A 87 5.78 -2.15 -9.91
N TYR A 88 5.53 -3.36 -10.42
CA TYR A 88 6.47 -4.47 -10.29
C TYR A 88 7.83 -4.15 -10.91
N ASP A 89 7.86 -3.54 -12.10
CA ASP A 89 9.11 -3.15 -12.75
C ASP A 89 9.82 -1.99 -12.01
N ASP A 90 9.09 -1.07 -11.41
CA ASP A 90 9.66 0.03 -10.63
C ASP A 90 10.27 -0.42 -9.30
N LEU A 91 9.66 -1.41 -8.64
CA LEU A 91 10.09 -1.91 -7.33
C LEU A 91 11.09 -3.06 -7.44
N PHE A 92 10.91 -3.94 -8.42
CA PHE A 92 11.64 -5.21 -8.55
C PHE A 92 12.29 -5.40 -9.92
N GLY A 93 11.99 -4.53 -10.89
CA GLY A 93 12.57 -4.57 -12.22
C GLY A 93 14.04 -4.19 -12.21
N LYS A 94 14.74 -4.75 -13.20
CA LYS A 94 16.21 -4.77 -13.38
C LYS A 94 16.92 -3.51 -12.89
N PHE A 95 17.90 -3.69 -12.01
CA PHE A 95 18.98 -2.73 -11.81
C PHE A 95 19.73 -2.52 -13.15
N THR A 96 19.54 -1.37 -13.78
CA THR A 96 20.37 -0.89 -14.89
C THR A 96 21.48 -0.02 -14.31
N VAL A 97 22.73 -0.48 -14.43
CA VAL A 97 23.91 0.33 -14.14
C VAL A 97 23.92 1.53 -15.10
N PRO A 98 24.22 2.76 -14.66
CA PRO A 98 24.38 3.90 -15.56
C PRO A 98 25.38 3.58 -16.68
N THR A 99 24.99 3.87 -17.92
CA THR A 99 25.76 3.54 -19.12
C THR A 99 27.12 4.24 -19.09
N GLY A 100 28.18 3.48 -18.77
CA GLY A 100 29.54 4.02 -18.69
C GLY A 100 30.68 3.07 -18.32
N GLY A 101 30.48 1.74 -18.26
CA GLY A 101 31.56 0.80 -17.94
C GLY A 101 31.63 -0.40 -18.88
N SER A 102 32.84 -0.92 -19.05
CA SER A 102 33.24 -1.91 -20.07
C SER A 102 32.54 -3.27 -19.94
N SER A 103 32.78 -4.15 -20.92
CA SER A 103 32.29 -5.54 -21.06
C SER A 103 32.37 -6.43 -19.82
N THR A 104 33.13 -6.07 -18.78
CA THR A 104 33.12 -6.73 -17.46
C THR A 104 31.84 -6.45 -16.64
N GLN A 105 31.01 -5.47 -17.02
CA GLN A 105 29.74 -5.14 -16.36
C GLN A 105 28.54 -5.96 -16.85
N SER A 106 28.52 -6.42 -18.10
CA SER A 106 27.45 -7.31 -18.58
C SER A 106 27.48 -8.66 -17.85
N ASP A 107 28.67 -9.17 -17.56
CA ASP A 107 28.86 -10.38 -16.77
C ASP A 107 28.49 -10.17 -15.30
N ALA A 108 28.67 -8.95 -14.77
CA ALA A 108 28.22 -8.54 -13.44
C ALA A 108 26.69 -8.51 -13.32
N VAL A 109 26.00 -8.01 -14.35
CA VAL A 109 24.53 -8.00 -14.40
C VAL A 109 23.97 -9.42 -14.46
N ILE A 110 24.59 -10.32 -15.24
CA ILE A 110 24.22 -11.74 -15.27
C ILE A 110 24.53 -12.39 -13.91
N ALA A 111 25.69 -12.13 -13.32
CA ALA A 111 26.07 -12.71 -12.04
C ALA A 111 25.19 -12.23 -10.86
N VAL A 112 24.76 -10.96 -10.85
CA VAL A 112 23.84 -10.43 -9.83
C VAL A 112 22.41 -10.95 -10.07
N SER A 113 21.94 -10.97 -11.31
CA SER A 113 20.59 -11.47 -11.64
C SER A 113 20.43 -13.01 -11.55
N THR A 114 21.54 -13.75 -11.55
CA THR A 114 21.58 -15.22 -11.36
C THR A 114 22.08 -15.64 -9.97
N GLY A 115 22.33 -14.69 -9.06
CA GLY A 115 22.77 -14.96 -7.69
C GLY A 115 24.22 -15.45 -7.54
N LYS A 116 25.06 -15.34 -8.58
CA LYS A 116 26.48 -15.76 -8.58
C LYS A 116 27.45 -14.74 -7.95
N LYS A 117 27.14 -13.43 -7.91
CA LYS A 117 27.95 -12.38 -7.25
C LYS A 117 27.07 -11.25 -6.70
N ARG A 118 27.47 -10.59 -5.60
CA ARG A 118 26.68 -9.54 -4.93
C ARG A 118 26.88 -8.19 -5.62
N ILE A 119 25.88 -7.30 -5.56
CA ILE A 119 26.02 -5.90 -5.99
C ILE A 119 27.05 -5.14 -5.12
N VAL A 120 27.14 -5.51 -3.83
CA VAL A 120 28.11 -4.97 -2.87
C VAL A 120 29.55 -5.32 -3.25
N ASP A 121 29.78 -6.49 -3.88
CA ASP A 121 31.13 -6.88 -4.35
C ASP A 121 31.66 -5.94 -5.45
N TYR A 122 30.76 -5.32 -6.21
CA TYR A 122 31.09 -4.31 -7.20
C TYR A 122 31.22 -2.92 -6.60
N LEU A 123 30.48 -2.62 -5.53
CA LEU A 123 30.52 -1.33 -4.83
C LEU A 123 31.65 -1.25 -3.79
N LEU A 124 32.22 -2.37 -3.35
CA LEU A 124 33.29 -2.46 -2.34
C LEU A 124 34.52 -1.60 -2.69
N GLY A 125 34.85 -1.45 -3.97
CA GLY A 125 35.92 -0.57 -4.44
C GLY A 125 35.61 0.91 -4.24
N ASP A 126 34.37 1.32 -4.47
CA ASP A 126 33.92 2.70 -4.32
C ASP A 126 33.60 3.05 -2.85
N LEU A 127 33.11 2.08 -2.07
CA LEU A 127 32.92 2.21 -0.62
C LEU A 127 34.26 2.45 0.10
N LYS A 128 35.36 1.83 -0.37
CA LYS A 128 36.71 2.11 0.13
C LYS A 128 37.18 3.54 -0.17
N LYS A 129 36.82 4.10 -1.33
CA LYS A 129 37.13 5.50 -1.68
C LYS A 129 36.32 6.49 -0.82
N VAL A 130 35.03 6.22 -0.61
CA VAL A 130 34.17 7.03 0.27
C VAL A 130 34.70 6.99 1.71
N LYS A 131 35.06 5.80 2.23
CA LYS A 131 35.69 5.65 3.54
C LYS A 131 36.96 6.51 3.69
N SER A 132 37.80 6.58 2.64
CA SER A 132 39.03 7.37 2.67
C SER A 132 38.81 8.89 2.70
N ALA A 133 37.60 9.35 2.40
CA ALA A 133 37.22 10.76 2.41
C ALA A 133 36.47 11.19 3.69
N LEU A 134 36.15 10.27 4.60
CA LEU A 134 35.41 10.54 5.84
C LEU A 134 36.33 10.80 7.03
N GLY A 135 35.88 11.64 7.98
CA GLY A 135 36.58 11.85 9.25
C GLY A 135 36.52 10.62 10.16
N ALA A 136 37.40 10.53 11.17
CA ALA A 136 37.56 9.34 12.01
C ALA A 136 36.26 8.86 12.69
N HIS A 137 35.38 9.78 13.10
CA HIS A 137 34.11 9.44 13.72
C HIS A 137 33.06 8.94 12.70
N GLU A 138 33.04 9.52 11.50
CA GLU A 138 32.10 9.15 10.43
C GLU A 138 32.50 7.82 9.78
N ALA A 139 33.80 7.57 9.66
CA ALA A 139 34.34 6.30 9.19
C ALA A 139 33.94 5.12 10.09
N SER A 140 33.86 5.32 11.41
CA SER A 140 33.43 4.28 12.35
C SER A 140 31.94 3.94 12.23
N ALA A 141 31.08 4.95 12.06
CA ALA A 141 29.65 4.73 11.83
C ALA A 141 29.37 4.09 10.46
N PHE A 142 30.12 4.50 9.44
CA PHE A 142 30.07 3.92 8.09
C PHE A 142 30.52 2.45 8.09
N GLU A 143 31.59 2.11 8.80
CA GLU A 143 32.06 0.72 8.96
C GLU A 143 31.06 -0.16 9.70
N ALA A 144 30.42 0.35 10.75
CA ALA A 144 29.35 -0.37 11.44
C ALA A 144 28.16 -0.65 10.52
N HIS A 145 27.81 0.31 9.65
CA HIS A 145 26.73 0.14 8.67
C HIS A 145 27.08 -0.86 7.57
N LEU A 146 28.32 -0.86 7.08
CA LEU A 146 28.80 -1.85 6.11
C LEU A 146 28.86 -3.25 6.72
N THR A 147 29.28 -3.37 7.97
CA THR A 147 29.29 -4.64 8.70
C THR A 147 27.88 -5.21 8.84
N ALA A 148 26.90 -4.37 9.21
CA ALA A 148 25.50 -4.79 9.29
C ALA A 148 24.94 -5.23 7.93
N LEU A 149 25.30 -4.54 6.84
CA LEU A 149 24.93 -4.94 5.48
C LEU A 149 25.60 -6.27 5.08
N ASP A 150 26.86 -6.50 5.43
CA ASP A 150 27.57 -7.75 5.16
C ASP A 150 27.02 -8.92 5.98
N GLU A 151 26.61 -8.70 7.23
CA GLU A 151 25.99 -9.72 8.09
C GLU A 151 24.62 -10.15 7.56
N ILE A 152 23.75 -9.20 7.20
CA ILE A 152 22.46 -9.47 6.54
C ILE A 152 22.65 -10.27 5.25
N ASN A 153 23.68 -9.92 4.46
CA ASN A 153 24.00 -10.61 3.21
C ASN A 153 24.63 -12.00 3.43
N ARG A 154 25.41 -12.20 4.50
CA ARG A 154 26.00 -13.50 4.86
C ARG A 154 24.92 -14.48 5.32
N ASP A 155 23.96 -14.01 6.10
CA ASP A 155 22.83 -14.81 6.54
C ASP A 155 21.92 -15.21 5.36
N LEU A 156 21.80 -14.33 4.36
CA LEU A 156 21.14 -14.63 3.09
C LEU A 156 21.88 -15.72 2.28
N VAL A 157 23.21 -15.66 2.19
CA VAL A 157 24.04 -16.66 1.47
C VAL A 157 24.01 -18.01 2.17
N ASN A 158 24.10 -18.03 3.50
CA ASN A 158 23.99 -19.27 4.27
C ASN A 158 22.63 -19.93 4.06
N ALA A 159 21.56 -19.14 3.98
CA ALA A 159 20.23 -19.63 3.66
C ALA A 159 20.07 -20.13 2.20
N MET A 160 20.86 -19.62 1.25
CA MET A 160 20.85 -20.08 -0.15
C MET A 160 21.70 -21.34 -0.37
N ASN A 161 22.83 -21.47 0.34
CA ASN A 161 23.74 -22.61 0.21
C ASN A 161 23.23 -23.89 0.91
N THR A 162 22.32 -23.77 1.88
CA THR A 162 21.63 -24.94 2.48
C THR A 162 20.53 -25.52 1.60
N GLY A 163 20.32 -24.98 0.39
CA GLY A 163 19.31 -25.41 -0.58
C GLY A 163 19.76 -26.50 -1.57
N THR A 164 20.63 -27.44 -1.19
CA THR A 164 20.99 -28.58 -2.07
C THR A 164 21.08 -29.89 -1.29
N SER A 165 20.04 -30.71 -1.47
CA SER A 165 19.94 -32.17 -1.32
C SER A 165 20.45 -32.84 -0.04
N ASN A 166 19.52 -33.41 0.74
CA ASN A 166 19.67 -34.80 1.16
C ASN A 166 18.30 -35.49 1.13
N ASN A 167 18.10 -36.28 0.08
CA ASN A 167 17.12 -37.36 0.06
C ASN A 167 17.55 -38.42 1.07
N ASN A 168 16.87 -38.50 2.22
CA ASN A 168 16.64 -39.77 2.88
C ASN A 168 15.35 -39.73 3.70
N SER A 169 14.58 -40.80 3.51
CA SER A 169 13.26 -41.09 4.07
C SER A 169 13.14 -40.84 5.57
N GLY A 170 12.08 -40.14 5.98
CA GLY A 170 11.69 -39.95 7.38
C GLY A 170 10.45 -39.08 7.50
N ASN A 171 9.29 -39.72 7.67
CA ASN A 171 7.98 -39.13 7.89
C ASN A 171 7.97 -38.03 8.97
N GLY A 172 7.57 -36.80 8.63
CA GLY A 172 7.36 -35.72 9.60
C GLY A 172 7.14 -34.34 8.98
N GLY A 173 5.87 -33.90 8.96
CA GLY A 173 5.45 -32.49 8.95
C GLY A 173 5.95 -31.62 7.80
N SER A 174 5.07 -31.34 6.83
CA SER A 174 5.28 -30.29 5.84
C SER A 174 5.46 -28.93 6.53
N VAL A 175 6.70 -28.49 6.71
CA VAL A 175 7.02 -27.11 7.08
C VAL A 175 6.97 -26.32 5.78
N ALA A 176 5.82 -25.67 5.55
CA ALA A 176 5.71 -24.64 4.53
C ALA A 176 6.83 -23.62 4.79
N THR A 177 7.78 -23.51 3.86
CA THR A 177 8.80 -22.46 3.90
C THR A 177 8.09 -21.11 3.85
N SER A 178 8.11 -20.37 4.96
CA SER A 178 7.60 -19.00 5.05
C SER A 178 8.11 -18.18 3.85
N PRO A 179 7.29 -17.34 3.20
CA PRO A 179 7.76 -16.52 2.10
C PRO A 179 8.78 -15.53 2.64
N LYS A 180 10.06 -15.80 2.34
CA LYS A 180 11.11 -14.79 2.31
C LYS A 180 10.78 -13.80 1.20
N CYS A 181 11.36 -12.61 1.25
CA CYS A 181 11.40 -11.69 0.11
C CYS A 181 11.83 -12.46 -1.16
N ASP A 182 10.87 -12.73 -2.05
CA ASP A 182 11.06 -13.41 -3.33
C ASP A 182 9.95 -12.97 -4.30
N PRO A 183 9.99 -11.71 -4.75
CA PRO A 183 8.98 -11.15 -5.63
C PRO A 183 8.96 -11.88 -6.98
N LYS A 184 10.10 -12.39 -7.44
CA LYS A 184 10.20 -13.08 -8.73
C LYS A 184 9.36 -14.35 -8.72
N THR A 185 9.59 -15.24 -7.76
CA THR A 185 8.84 -16.51 -7.68
C THR A 185 7.38 -16.25 -7.30
N SER A 186 7.13 -15.29 -6.40
CA SER A 186 5.79 -15.04 -5.87
C SER A 186 4.85 -14.31 -6.85
N ILE A 187 5.40 -13.49 -7.76
CA ILE A 187 4.59 -12.57 -8.59
C ILE A 187 4.69 -12.87 -10.10
N SER A 188 5.85 -13.30 -10.61
CA SER A 188 6.06 -13.36 -12.08
C SER A 188 5.04 -14.24 -12.80
N GLY A 189 4.63 -15.34 -12.18
CA GLY A 189 3.62 -16.26 -12.72
C GLY A 189 2.17 -15.80 -12.59
N LEU A 190 1.93 -14.66 -11.93
CA LEU A 190 0.60 -14.09 -11.73
C LEU A 190 0.19 -13.13 -12.85
N PHE A 191 1.12 -12.66 -13.68
CA PHE A 191 0.80 -11.77 -14.80
C PHE A 191 0.05 -12.53 -15.91
N PRO A 192 -0.93 -11.89 -16.58
CA PRO A 192 -1.58 -12.50 -17.72
C PRO A 192 -0.59 -12.67 -18.88
N THR A 193 -0.86 -13.66 -19.74
CA THR A 193 -0.03 -13.93 -20.93
C THR A 193 -0.14 -12.82 -21.98
N LYS A 194 -1.28 -12.12 -22.01
CA LYS A 194 -1.51 -10.94 -22.86
C LYS A 194 -1.70 -9.71 -21.97
N MET A 195 -0.81 -8.74 -22.13
CA MET A 195 -0.83 -7.45 -21.47
C MET A 195 -0.91 -6.35 -22.53
N ASP A 196 -2.03 -6.32 -23.27
CA ASP A 196 -2.29 -5.28 -24.26
C ASP A 196 -2.42 -3.91 -23.57
N ASN A 197 -2.53 -2.83 -24.35
CA ASN A 197 -2.66 -1.50 -23.77
C ASN A 197 -3.86 -1.41 -22.80
N GLU A 198 -3.63 -0.89 -21.60
CA GLU A 198 -4.66 -0.73 -20.56
C GLU A 198 -5.33 -2.06 -20.12
N TRP A 199 -4.64 -3.20 -20.25
CA TRP A 199 -5.17 -4.52 -19.81
C TRP A 199 -5.67 -4.52 -18.35
N TYR A 200 -5.04 -3.72 -17.49
CA TYR A 200 -5.36 -3.59 -16.07
C TYR A 200 -6.66 -2.82 -15.79
N TYR A 201 -7.30 -2.25 -16.81
CA TYR A 201 -8.65 -1.68 -16.74
C TYR A 201 -9.74 -2.59 -17.30
N GLN A 202 -9.37 -3.76 -17.85
CA GLN A 202 -10.37 -4.71 -18.33
C GLN A 202 -11.06 -5.36 -17.14
N THR A 203 -12.39 -5.21 -17.06
CA THR A 203 -13.21 -5.77 -15.97
C THR A 203 -12.96 -7.27 -15.76
N ALA A 204 -12.77 -8.03 -16.83
CA ALA A 204 -12.47 -9.47 -16.78
C ALA A 204 -11.14 -9.80 -16.10
N LEU A 205 -10.18 -8.87 -16.08
CA LEU A 205 -8.87 -9.01 -15.45
C LEU A 205 -8.81 -8.35 -14.07
N ALA A 206 -9.85 -7.64 -13.62
CA ALA A 206 -9.88 -6.99 -12.32
C ALA A 206 -9.51 -7.91 -11.14
N PRO A 207 -10.03 -9.17 -11.04
CA PRO A 207 -9.60 -10.11 -9.99
C PRO A 207 -8.09 -10.38 -10.00
N GLN A 208 -7.49 -10.48 -11.20
CA GLN A 208 -6.06 -10.71 -11.37
C GLN A 208 -5.25 -9.46 -11.00
N VAL A 209 -5.74 -8.27 -11.32
CA VAL A 209 -5.13 -6.99 -10.92
C VAL A 209 -5.15 -6.84 -9.40
N PHE A 210 -6.27 -7.13 -8.72
CA PHE A 210 -6.33 -7.18 -7.26
C PHE A 210 -5.25 -8.12 -6.69
N ARG A 211 -5.12 -9.32 -7.26
CA ARG A 211 -4.12 -10.31 -6.81
C ARG A 211 -2.69 -9.83 -6.98
N LEU A 212 -2.38 -9.21 -8.12
CA LEU A 212 -1.05 -8.66 -8.40
C LEU A 212 -0.71 -7.51 -7.45
N GLN A 213 -1.61 -6.54 -7.26
CA GLN A 213 -1.37 -5.38 -6.39
C GLN A 213 -1.15 -5.81 -4.93
N ARG A 214 -1.91 -6.78 -4.41
CA ARG A 214 -1.64 -7.34 -3.07
C ARG A 214 -0.27 -8.00 -2.98
N ALA A 215 0.05 -8.90 -3.90
CA ALA A 215 1.30 -9.62 -3.89
C ALA A 215 2.50 -8.67 -3.97
N ILE A 216 2.38 -7.60 -4.78
CA ILE A 216 3.36 -6.51 -4.86
C ILE A 216 3.47 -5.76 -3.54
N MET A 217 2.36 -5.37 -2.90
CA MET A 217 2.37 -4.68 -1.60
C MET A 217 3.11 -5.51 -0.53
N VAL A 218 2.73 -6.78 -0.40
CA VAL A 218 3.28 -7.70 0.59
C VAL A 218 4.77 -7.92 0.34
N GLN A 219 5.18 -8.16 -0.91
CA GLN A 219 6.60 -8.35 -1.23
C GLN A 219 7.41 -7.05 -1.07
N ALA A 220 6.85 -5.88 -1.38
CA ALA A 220 7.54 -4.61 -1.17
C ALA A 220 7.86 -4.37 0.31
N MET A 221 6.92 -4.71 1.21
CA MET A 221 7.14 -4.65 2.65
C MET A 221 8.08 -5.77 3.14
N ALA A 222 7.88 -7.01 2.68
CA ALA A 222 8.71 -8.16 3.06
C ALA A 222 10.18 -7.99 2.64
N CYS A 223 10.41 -7.34 1.50
CA CYS A 223 11.74 -6.98 0.99
C CYS A 223 12.31 -5.69 1.62
N ASN A 224 11.60 -5.07 2.57
CA ASN A 224 11.98 -3.80 3.19
C ASN A 224 12.23 -2.67 2.16
N ILE A 225 11.56 -2.72 1.00
CA ILE A 225 11.62 -1.65 -0.02
C ILE A 225 10.90 -0.41 0.49
N THR A 226 9.78 -0.61 1.18
CA THR A 226 8.97 0.45 1.78
C THR A 226 8.41 -0.02 3.12
N ARG A 227 8.13 0.94 4.01
CA ARG A 227 7.37 0.74 5.26
C ARG A 227 5.97 1.35 5.21
N VAL A 228 5.67 2.09 4.14
CA VAL A 228 4.41 2.82 3.96
C VAL A 228 3.82 2.46 2.60
N GLY A 229 2.57 2.05 2.59
CA GLY A 229 1.84 1.69 1.38
C GLY A 229 0.43 2.25 1.41
N VAL A 230 -0.03 2.73 0.26
CA VAL A 230 -1.42 3.10 0.01
C VAL A 230 -1.95 2.18 -1.07
N TRP A 231 -3.13 1.61 -0.84
CA TRP A 231 -3.85 0.86 -1.85
C TRP A 231 -5.27 1.40 -2.00
N GLN A 232 -5.52 2.09 -3.10
CA GLN A 232 -6.82 2.69 -3.40
C GLN A 232 -7.63 1.77 -4.32
N MET A 233 -8.82 1.37 -3.87
CA MET A 233 -9.72 0.48 -4.62
C MET A 233 -10.82 1.31 -5.29
N GLY A 234 -10.58 1.73 -6.53
CA GLY A 234 -11.48 2.63 -7.27
C GLY A 234 -11.40 4.09 -6.82
N CYS A 235 -12.51 4.82 -6.97
CA CYS A 235 -12.64 6.19 -6.50
C CYS A 235 -14.06 6.44 -5.98
N SER A 236 -14.26 7.61 -5.38
CA SER A 236 -15.52 8.05 -4.76
C SER A 236 -16.73 8.00 -5.70
N HIS A 237 -16.50 8.13 -7.00
CA HIS A 237 -17.51 8.06 -8.04
C HIS A 237 -17.09 7.07 -9.12
N GLN A 238 -17.28 5.78 -8.86
CA GLN A 238 -16.74 4.73 -9.70
C GLN A 238 -17.67 4.35 -10.87
N GLU A 239 -17.35 4.85 -12.06
CA GLU A 239 -18.13 4.58 -13.29
C GLU A 239 -17.73 3.29 -14.02
N SER A 240 -16.77 2.54 -13.49
CA SER A 240 -16.35 1.25 -14.04
C SER A 240 -16.67 0.09 -13.10
N ASN A 241 -16.81 -1.10 -13.66
CA ASN A 241 -16.89 -2.32 -12.87
C ASN A 241 -15.49 -2.86 -12.58
N MET A 242 -15.28 -3.26 -11.33
CA MET A 242 -14.02 -3.82 -10.85
C MET A 242 -14.29 -4.99 -9.87
N PRO A 243 -14.90 -6.09 -10.35
CA PRO A 243 -15.22 -7.23 -9.50
C PRO A 243 -13.93 -7.82 -8.93
N SER A 244 -13.92 -8.04 -7.62
CA SER A 244 -12.85 -8.81 -7.00
C SER A 244 -13.07 -10.31 -7.20
N GLU A 245 -12.12 -11.14 -6.79
CA GLU A 245 -12.26 -12.59 -6.95
C GLU A 245 -13.47 -13.12 -6.15
N GLY A 246 -14.33 -13.88 -6.83
CA GLY A 246 -15.58 -14.42 -6.28
C GLY A 246 -16.76 -13.45 -6.28
N VAL A 247 -16.62 -12.23 -6.79
CA VAL A 247 -17.74 -11.31 -7.05
C VAL A 247 -18.28 -11.57 -8.45
N VAL A 248 -19.60 -11.74 -8.57
CA VAL A 248 -20.29 -11.80 -9.87
C VAL A 248 -20.48 -10.38 -10.39
N ASP A 249 -19.94 -10.09 -11.57
CA ASP A 249 -20.07 -8.78 -12.21
C ASP A 249 -21.50 -8.51 -12.70
N ASN A 250 -21.91 -7.25 -12.66
CA ASN A 250 -23.12 -6.75 -13.33
C ASN A 250 -22.72 -5.74 -14.40
N PRO A 251 -22.52 -6.17 -15.67
CA PRO A 251 -22.02 -5.29 -16.73
C PRO A 251 -23.02 -4.21 -17.14
N SER A 252 -24.28 -4.28 -16.69
CA SER A 252 -25.34 -3.33 -17.07
C SER A 252 -25.38 -2.08 -16.20
N VAL A 253 -24.69 -2.06 -15.06
CA VAL A 253 -24.77 -0.98 -14.06
C VAL A 253 -23.38 -0.73 -13.47
N SER A 254 -22.89 0.52 -13.54
CA SER A 254 -21.60 0.89 -12.94
C SER A 254 -21.61 0.70 -11.43
N LEU A 255 -20.43 0.54 -10.82
CA LEU A 255 -20.34 0.36 -9.36
C LEU A 255 -20.98 1.52 -8.59
N HIS A 256 -20.84 2.77 -9.09
CA HIS A 256 -21.52 3.93 -8.52
C HIS A 256 -23.04 3.75 -8.51
N LEU A 257 -23.64 3.38 -9.65
CA LEU A 257 -25.09 3.20 -9.74
C LEU A 257 -25.61 1.98 -8.95
N GLN A 258 -24.75 0.98 -8.71
CA GLN A 258 -25.07 -0.13 -7.81
C GLN A 258 -25.29 0.36 -6.38
N ALA A 259 -24.58 1.41 -5.93
CA ALA A 259 -24.78 2.00 -4.59
C ALA A 259 -26.15 2.66 -4.40
N HIS A 260 -26.83 2.98 -5.50
CA HIS A 260 -28.19 3.54 -5.52
C HIS A 260 -29.26 2.48 -5.85
N SER A 261 -28.87 1.22 -6.02
CA SER A 261 -29.78 0.13 -6.35
C SER A 261 -30.34 -0.55 -5.09
N ASP A 262 -31.60 -0.96 -5.14
CA ASP A 262 -32.26 -1.71 -4.06
C ASP A 262 -31.97 -3.23 -4.18
N ASN A 263 -30.68 -3.60 -4.13
CA ASN A 263 -30.22 -4.99 -4.15
C ASN A 263 -28.81 -5.14 -3.55
N ASP A 264 -28.35 -6.39 -3.40
CA ASP A 264 -27.07 -6.70 -2.75
C ASP A 264 -25.84 -6.49 -3.65
N SER A 265 -25.96 -5.93 -4.85
CA SER A 265 -24.82 -5.83 -5.79
C SER A 265 -23.68 -4.96 -5.23
N PHE A 266 -24.01 -3.79 -4.66
CA PHE A 266 -23.02 -2.95 -4.02
C PHE A 266 -22.41 -3.62 -2.79
N ALA A 267 -23.24 -4.21 -1.93
CA ALA A 267 -22.78 -4.95 -0.76
C ALA A 267 -21.84 -6.12 -1.14
N SER A 268 -22.15 -6.86 -2.21
CA SER A 268 -21.34 -7.95 -2.73
C SER A 268 -19.97 -7.47 -3.22
N ASN A 269 -19.91 -6.33 -3.90
CA ASN A 269 -18.65 -5.70 -4.31
C ASN A 269 -17.82 -5.26 -3.09
N GLN A 270 -18.43 -4.59 -2.11
CA GLN A 270 -17.76 -4.18 -0.88
C GLN A 270 -17.21 -5.38 -0.09
N GLN A 271 -18.00 -6.46 0.03
CA GLN A 271 -17.55 -7.71 0.62
C GLN A 271 -16.38 -8.32 -0.15
N GLY A 272 -16.40 -8.24 -1.48
CA GLY A 272 -15.30 -8.65 -2.35
C GLY A 272 -14.00 -7.91 -2.03
N MET A 273 -14.05 -6.57 -1.98
CA MET A 273 -12.88 -5.76 -1.63
C MET A 273 -12.34 -6.11 -0.24
N MET A 274 -13.23 -6.31 0.75
CA MET A 274 -12.82 -6.76 2.07
C MET A 274 -12.23 -8.18 2.08
N ARG A 275 -12.70 -9.08 1.20
CA ARG A 275 -12.04 -10.40 0.99
C ARG A 275 -10.63 -10.25 0.44
N GLU A 276 -10.38 -9.28 -0.44
CA GLU A 276 -9.00 -9.03 -0.92
C GLU A 276 -8.11 -8.50 0.22
N ILE A 277 -8.61 -7.62 1.10
CA ILE A 277 -7.88 -7.23 2.31
C ILE A 277 -7.60 -8.45 3.21
N ALA A 278 -8.57 -9.34 3.41
CA ALA A 278 -8.40 -10.55 4.22
C ALA A 278 -7.33 -11.50 3.62
N LYS A 279 -7.27 -11.63 2.29
CA LYS A 279 -6.21 -12.36 1.59
C LYS A 279 -4.85 -11.70 1.79
N MET A 280 -4.77 -10.37 1.67
CA MET A 280 -3.53 -9.62 1.96
C MET A 280 -3.04 -9.90 3.39
N VAL A 281 -3.93 -9.85 4.39
CA VAL A 281 -3.60 -10.19 5.78
C VAL A 281 -3.09 -11.62 5.90
N THR A 282 -3.70 -12.57 5.19
CA THR A 282 -3.25 -13.98 5.16
C THR A 282 -1.84 -14.10 4.58
N GLU A 283 -1.58 -13.40 3.47
CA GLU A 283 -0.26 -13.34 2.82
C GLU A 283 0.79 -12.69 3.74
N MET A 284 0.45 -11.61 4.45
CA MET A 284 1.33 -10.97 5.44
C MET A 284 1.63 -11.86 6.65
N LYS A 285 0.65 -12.66 7.11
CA LYS A 285 0.86 -13.62 8.21
C LYS A 285 1.80 -14.76 7.84
N ALA A 286 1.83 -15.13 6.56
CA ALA A 286 2.74 -16.18 6.08
C ALA A 286 4.20 -15.72 6.09
N VAL A 287 4.47 -14.42 5.91
CA VAL A 287 5.82 -13.84 5.90
C VAL A 287 6.35 -13.77 7.34
N SER A 288 7.44 -14.51 7.61
CA SER A 288 8.17 -14.43 8.88
C SER A 288 9.02 -13.16 8.93
N PHE A 289 8.97 -12.48 10.08
CA PHE A 289 9.72 -11.28 10.42
C PHE A 289 10.32 -11.49 11.82
N GLY A 290 11.42 -12.26 11.89
CA GLY A 290 11.95 -12.78 13.15
C GLY A 290 10.98 -13.77 13.79
N ASP A 291 10.74 -13.62 15.10
CA ASP A 291 9.80 -14.46 15.87
C ASP A 291 8.31 -14.10 15.65
N LYS A 292 8.05 -13.12 14.78
CA LYS A 292 6.71 -12.60 14.47
C LYS A 292 6.42 -12.72 12.98
N SER A 293 5.18 -12.45 12.57
CA SER A 293 4.84 -12.28 11.16
C SER A 293 4.94 -10.81 10.73
N LEU A 294 5.04 -10.55 9.43
CA LEU A 294 4.94 -9.20 8.87
C LEU A 294 3.64 -8.52 9.30
N PHE A 295 2.54 -9.27 9.41
CA PHE A 295 1.26 -8.75 9.89
C PHE A 295 1.30 -8.29 11.35
N ASP A 296 2.05 -8.97 12.22
CA ASP A 296 2.13 -8.58 13.64
C ASP A 296 2.83 -7.23 13.81
N GLU A 297 3.78 -6.92 12.94
CA GLU A 297 4.56 -5.67 12.94
C GLU A 297 3.96 -4.57 12.06
N THR A 298 2.86 -4.85 11.35
CA THR A 298 2.23 -3.88 10.44
C THR A 298 0.83 -3.48 10.96
N LEU A 299 0.50 -2.20 10.83
CA LEU A 299 -0.88 -1.73 10.94
C LEU A 299 -1.47 -1.58 9.56
N VAL A 300 -2.54 -2.32 9.27
CA VAL A 300 -3.36 -2.13 8.07
C VAL A 300 -4.60 -1.34 8.47
N TYR A 301 -4.75 -0.18 7.85
CA TYR A 301 -5.89 0.70 8.04
C TYR A 301 -6.76 0.70 6.78
N VAL A 302 -8.03 0.35 6.93
CA VAL A 302 -9.01 0.28 5.83
C VAL A 302 -10.20 1.16 6.15
N ALA A 303 -10.68 1.90 5.15
CA ALA A 303 -11.68 2.94 5.31
C ALA A 303 -12.56 3.04 4.06
N THR A 304 -13.76 3.58 4.24
CA THR A 304 -14.56 4.15 3.14
C THR A 304 -14.56 5.68 3.24
N ASP A 305 -14.87 6.34 2.14
CA ASP A 305 -15.01 7.80 2.05
C ASP A 305 -16.46 8.27 2.30
N ILE A 306 -17.43 7.41 1.98
CA ILE A 306 -18.86 7.62 2.21
C ILE A 306 -19.35 6.63 3.27
N GLY A 307 -20.23 7.10 4.15
CA GLY A 307 -20.84 6.31 5.21
C GLY A 307 -22.18 5.68 4.80
N ASP A 308 -22.81 5.00 5.75
CA ASP A 308 -24.04 4.23 5.50
C ASP A 308 -25.27 5.14 5.33
N ASN A 309 -25.53 5.53 4.08
CA ASN A 309 -26.75 6.23 3.67
C ASN A 309 -27.11 5.86 2.21
N ALA A 310 -27.98 4.86 2.05
CA ALA A 310 -28.42 4.34 0.75
C ALA A 310 -28.98 5.39 -0.23
N ALA A 311 -29.40 6.56 0.26
CA ALA A 311 -29.98 7.64 -0.55
C ALA A 311 -29.14 8.92 -0.60
N GLY A 312 -27.92 8.95 -0.03
CA GLY A 312 -27.13 10.17 -0.01
C GLY A 312 -25.63 9.94 0.23
N HIS A 313 -24.81 10.78 -0.39
CA HIS A 313 -23.36 10.86 -0.16
C HIS A 313 -23.04 11.41 1.24
N GLY A 314 -23.43 10.69 2.30
CA GLY A 314 -23.32 11.12 3.69
C GLY A 314 -21.94 10.86 4.29
N GLY A 315 -21.42 11.82 5.06
CA GLY A 315 -20.15 11.71 5.79
C GLY A 315 -20.27 11.14 7.21
N SER A 316 -21.37 10.48 7.54
CA SER A 316 -21.67 9.93 8.88
C SER A 316 -21.67 8.41 8.87
N ASN A 317 -21.32 7.77 9.98
CA ASN A 317 -21.23 6.30 10.09
C ASN A 317 -20.26 5.67 9.08
N ILE A 318 -19.13 6.34 8.83
CA ILE A 318 -18.04 5.80 8.01
C ILE A 318 -17.38 4.66 8.77
N ALA A 319 -17.28 3.49 8.13
CA ALA A 319 -16.63 2.33 8.69
C ALA A 319 -15.11 2.41 8.50
N ALA A 320 -14.37 2.04 9.55
CA ALA A 320 -12.93 1.90 9.51
C ALA A 320 -12.49 0.63 10.23
N PHE A 321 -11.46 -0.02 9.70
CA PHE A 321 -10.87 -1.22 10.26
C PHE A 321 -9.39 -0.96 10.54
N LEU A 322 -8.96 -1.30 11.76
CA LEU A 322 -7.56 -1.37 12.15
C LEU A 322 -7.21 -2.85 12.31
N LEU A 323 -6.37 -3.37 11.43
CA LEU A 323 -5.95 -4.76 11.41
C LEU A 323 -4.45 -4.83 11.74
N GLY A 324 -4.08 -5.78 12.59
CA GLY A 324 -2.71 -5.94 13.08
C GLY A 324 -2.56 -5.48 14.52
N THR A 325 -1.45 -5.85 15.15
CA THR A 325 -1.17 -5.46 16.55
C THR A 325 -0.13 -4.36 16.64
N LEU A 326 0.54 -4.03 15.54
CA LEU A 326 1.62 -3.04 15.47
C LEU A 326 2.66 -3.28 16.58
N GLY A 327 3.18 -4.50 16.65
CA GLY A 327 4.14 -4.93 17.67
C GLY A 327 3.55 -4.97 19.09
N GLY A 328 2.23 -5.11 19.24
CA GLY A 328 1.52 -5.13 20.52
C GLY A 328 1.00 -3.77 20.99
N LYS A 329 1.17 -2.69 20.20
CA LYS A 329 0.64 -1.36 20.52
C LYS A 329 -0.89 -1.26 20.41
N ILE A 330 -1.53 -2.18 19.69
CA ILE A 330 -2.98 -2.20 19.48
C ILE A 330 -3.56 -3.52 19.96
N LYS A 331 -4.60 -3.43 20.81
CA LYS A 331 -5.41 -4.60 21.22
C LYS A 331 -6.46 -4.90 20.14
N GLY A 332 -6.43 -6.11 19.59
CA GLY A 332 -7.42 -6.60 18.64
C GLY A 332 -8.73 -7.06 19.30
N GLY A 333 -9.67 -7.57 18.51
CA GLY A 333 -10.91 -8.19 19.01
C GLY A 333 -11.92 -7.19 19.58
N ARG A 334 -11.90 -5.94 19.11
CA ARG A 334 -12.75 -4.86 19.62
C ARG A 334 -13.61 -4.26 18.52
N GLN A 335 -14.82 -3.86 18.89
CA GLN A 335 -15.67 -2.96 18.13
C GLN A 335 -15.80 -1.66 18.93
N ILE A 336 -15.42 -0.55 18.33
CA ILE A 336 -15.46 0.77 18.97
C ILE A 336 -16.50 1.61 18.24
N HIS A 337 -17.53 2.04 18.97
CA HIS A 337 -18.50 3.01 18.47
C HIS A 337 -18.17 4.38 19.06
N GLU A 338 -17.62 5.27 18.24
CA GLU A 338 -17.26 6.63 18.65
C GLU A 338 -18.51 7.53 18.65
N LYS A 339 -19.04 7.83 19.84
CA LYS A 339 -20.32 8.55 20.03
C LYS A 339 -20.17 10.07 20.04
N SER A 340 -18.95 10.61 20.05
CA SER A 340 -18.73 12.05 20.18
C SER A 340 -19.05 12.86 18.93
N GLY A 341 -19.41 12.22 17.81
CA GLY A 341 -19.66 12.90 16.53
C GLY A 341 -18.42 13.58 15.94
N LYS A 342 -17.23 13.23 16.45
CA LYS A 342 -15.94 13.76 15.98
C LYS A 342 -15.69 13.36 14.53
N PRO A 343 -15.05 14.23 13.72
CA PRO A 343 -14.75 13.91 12.35
C PRO A 343 -13.71 12.78 12.26
N TYR A 344 -13.75 12.10 11.13
CA TYR A 344 -12.92 10.95 10.80
C TYR A 344 -11.42 11.17 11.04
N ASN A 345 -10.97 12.41 10.88
CA ASN A 345 -9.61 12.89 11.10
C ASN A 345 -9.05 12.55 12.49
N HIS A 346 -9.90 12.40 13.52
CA HIS A 346 -9.45 11.96 14.85
C HIS A 346 -8.84 10.55 14.83
N LEU A 347 -9.44 9.65 14.05
CA LEU A 347 -8.89 8.30 13.89
C LEU A 347 -7.55 8.37 13.17
N LEU A 348 -7.41 9.20 12.14
CA LEU A 348 -6.14 9.41 11.43
C LEU A 348 -5.04 9.96 12.33
N VAL A 349 -5.36 10.90 13.24
CA VAL A 349 -4.42 11.36 14.27
C VAL A 349 -3.97 10.19 15.16
N THR A 350 -4.91 9.33 15.56
CA THR A 350 -4.62 8.13 16.37
C THR A 350 -3.68 7.17 15.65
N VAL A 351 -3.93 6.90 14.37
CA VAL A 351 -3.06 6.06 13.52
C VAL A 351 -1.67 6.67 13.42
N GLY A 352 -1.55 7.98 13.15
CA GLY A 352 -0.26 8.66 13.09
C GLY A 352 0.53 8.58 14.39
N GLN A 353 -0.13 8.80 15.54
CA GLN A 353 0.51 8.68 16.85
C GLN A 353 0.98 7.24 17.14
N LEU A 354 0.14 6.23 16.84
CA LEU A 354 0.50 4.80 16.98
C LEU A 354 1.75 4.43 16.16
N MET A 355 1.88 5.03 14.98
CA MET A 355 2.99 4.83 14.05
C MET A 355 4.22 5.73 14.32
N GLY A 356 4.23 6.46 15.44
CA GLY A 356 5.42 7.19 15.92
C GLY A 356 5.38 8.71 15.76
N MET A 357 4.31 9.28 15.20
CA MET A 357 4.12 10.73 15.14
C MET A 357 3.48 11.25 16.43
N THR A 358 4.16 11.12 17.57
CA THR A 358 3.58 11.37 18.91
C THR A 358 3.06 12.80 19.11
N ASP A 359 3.60 13.77 18.37
CA ASP A 359 3.21 15.19 18.46
C ASP A 359 2.08 15.56 17.49
N LEU A 360 1.57 14.62 16.69
CA LEU A 360 0.47 14.86 15.76
C LEU A 360 -0.82 15.15 16.53
N LYS A 361 -1.36 16.37 16.41
CA LYS A 361 -2.60 16.78 17.07
C LYS A 361 -3.80 16.84 16.13
N THR A 362 -3.57 17.25 14.89
CA THR A 362 -4.60 17.41 13.86
C THR A 362 -4.09 16.88 12.52
N ILE A 363 -5.01 16.55 11.63
CA ILE A 363 -4.71 16.18 10.25
C ILE A 363 -5.89 16.58 9.38
N GLY A 364 -5.64 17.01 8.15
CA GLY A 364 -6.71 17.56 7.31
C GLY A 364 -7.00 19.04 7.60
N ASN A 365 -7.98 19.59 6.87
CA ASN A 365 -8.50 20.94 7.11
C ASN A 365 -9.62 20.85 8.16
N THR A 366 -9.26 20.51 9.39
CA THR A 366 -10.22 20.44 10.51
C THR A 366 -9.59 21.00 11.78
N LYS A 367 -10.44 21.59 12.65
CA LYS A 367 -10.04 22.04 13.99
C LYS A 367 -10.02 20.91 15.01
N ALA A 368 -10.42 19.71 14.60
CA ALA A 368 -10.65 18.60 15.49
C ALA A 368 -9.33 17.92 15.91
N VAL A 369 -9.14 17.75 17.23
CA VAL A 369 -7.89 17.28 17.85
C VAL A 369 -8.04 15.84 18.35
N GLY A 370 -7.29 14.91 17.77
CA GLY A 370 -7.21 13.52 18.22
C GLY A 370 -6.32 13.34 19.46
N PRO A 371 -6.11 12.09 19.94
CA PRO A 371 -6.56 10.82 19.34
C PRO A 371 -7.97 10.40 19.79
N VAL A 372 -8.39 9.22 19.32
CA VAL A 372 -9.54 8.44 19.81
C VAL A 372 -9.03 7.55 20.95
N ALA A 373 -9.22 7.99 22.19
CA ALA A 373 -8.67 7.32 23.37
C ALA A 373 -9.07 5.83 23.49
N ALA A 374 -10.28 5.48 23.03
CA ALA A 374 -10.78 4.11 23.04
C ALA A 374 -9.98 3.14 22.16
N VAL A 375 -9.22 3.63 21.17
CA VAL A 375 -8.36 2.80 20.30
C VAL A 375 -7.06 2.44 21.01
N THR A 376 -6.50 3.35 21.81
CA THR A 376 -5.21 3.20 22.48
C THR A 376 -5.28 2.59 23.88
N GLY A 377 -6.44 2.66 24.55
CA GLY A 377 -6.69 1.94 25.82
C GLY A 377 -6.88 0.44 25.60
#